data_AF-A0A6G9A962-F1
#
_entry.id   AF-A0A6G9A962-F1
#
_cell.length_a   1.000
_cell.length_b   1.000
_cell.length_c   1.000
_cell.angle_alpha   90.00
_cell.angle_beta   90.00
_cell.angle_gamma   90.00
#
_symmetry.space_group_name_H-M   'P 1'
#
loop_
_entity.id
_entity.type
_entity.pdbx_description
1 polymer ?
#
loop_
_entity_poly.entity_id
_entity_poly.type
_entity_poly.pdbx_seq_one_letter_code
_entity_poly.pdbx_strand_id
1 'polypeptide(L)'
;MQRIVLGRVKSTLSLPEALDKIKAGTRAVVIGDGHGSRVVTAGDIFDAMNEALDAGKDPKSVEIGEVKPTLPRVALGAPPVTATDRFGPPGSRPSLTFPEEDRFRSLLVARDGGKEPRYLVEEIGPEGAVIVTSSEAFAGHLAKSLTICKCAGEPVHSFEPDQVRVPGVCNKPHGKQVTCSQASIV
;
A
#
# COMPACT_ATOMS: atom_id res chain seq x y z
N MET A 1 -12.24 -10.53 10.80
CA MET A 1 -10.88 -10.01 10.56
C MET A 1 -10.55 -10.24 9.11
N GLN A 2 -10.33 -9.18 8.34
CA GLN A 2 -10.18 -9.26 6.89
C GLN A 2 -8.69 -9.40 6.54
N ARG A 3 -8.38 -10.29 5.59
CA ARG A 3 -7.03 -10.52 5.06
C ARG A 3 -6.97 -9.94 3.65
N ILE A 4 -5.97 -9.10 3.38
CA ILE A 4 -5.75 -8.50 2.05
C ILE A 4 -4.32 -8.80 1.62
N VAL A 5 -4.15 -9.34 0.42
CA VAL A 5 -2.83 -9.62 -0.14
C VAL A 5 -2.37 -8.43 -0.97
N LEU A 6 -1.29 -7.77 -0.55
CA LEU A 6 -0.64 -6.68 -1.27
C LEU A 6 0.65 -7.18 -1.95
N GLY A 7 1.12 -6.39 -2.92
CA GLY A 7 2.48 -6.54 -3.47
C GLY A 7 3.52 -6.11 -2.44
N ARG A 8 4.69 -6.76 -2.45
CA ARG A 8 5.85 -6.37 -1.65
C ARG A 8 6.89 -5.75 -2.56
N VAL A 9 7.48 -4.64 -2.13
CA VAL A 9 8.54 -3.96 -2.87
C VAL A 9 9.73 -3.63 -1.96
N LYS A 10 10.91 -3.52 -2.57
CA LYS A 10 12.11 -3.02 -1.90
C LYS A 10 12.03 -1.49 -1.78
N SER A 11 12.61 -0.92 -0.73
CA SER A 11 12.62 0.53 -0.52
C SER A 11 13.32 1.30 -1.65
N THR A 12 14.27 0.66 -2.35
CA THR A 12 15.05 1.27 -3.43
C THR A 12 14.36 1.22 -4.80
N LEU A 13 13.14 0.68 -4.88
CA LEU A 13 12.40 0.61 -6.15
C LEU A 13 11.91 2.01 -6.54
N SER A 14 11.92 2.34 -7.83
CA SER A 14 11.41 3.64 -8.28
C SER A 14 9.89 3.76 -8.09
N LEU A 15 9.37 4.99 -8.01
CA LEU A 15 7.93 5.22 -7.85
C LEU A 15 7.07 4.53 -8.92
N PRO A 16 7.38 4.61 -10.23
CA PRO A 16 6.58 3.93 -11.26
C PRO A 16 6.63 2.40 -11.15
N GLU A 17 7.81 1.83 -10.92
CA GLU A 17 7.97 0.38 -10.76
C GLU A 17 7.21 -0.15 -9.53
N ALA A 18 7.14 0.65 -8.47
CA ALA A 18 6.37 0.28 -7.28
C ALA A 18 4.86 0.34 -7.52
N LEU A 19 4.40 1.27 -8.35
CA LEU A 19 3.02 1.35 -8.80
C LEU A 19 2.62 0.10 -9.60
N ASP A 20 3.52 -0.39 -10.45
CA ASP A 20 3.33 -1.62 -11.25
C ASP A 20 3.28 -2.90 -10.39
N LYS A 21 3.72 -2.82 -9.13
CA LYS A 21 3.69 -3.92 -8.16
C LYS A 21 2.43 -3.98 -7.31
N ILE A 22 1.51 -3.02 -7.48
CA ILE A 22 0.16 -3.13 -6.95
C ILE A 22 -0.49 -4.38 -7.56
N LYS A 23 -1.31 -5.11 -6.81
CA LYS A 23 -2.01 -6.30 -7.32
C LYS A 23 -3.40 -5.93 -7.81
N ALA A 24 -3.92 -6.68 -8.79
CA ALA A 24 -5.30 -6.55 -9.24
C ALA A 24 -6.30 -6.54 -8.06
N GLY A 25 -7.19 -5.55 -8.03
CA GLY A 25 -8.18 -5.38 -6.95
C GLY A 25 -7.64 -4.71 -5.68
N THR A 26 -6.40 -4.22 -5.71
CA THR A 26 -5.80 -3.44 -4.61
C THR A 26 -5.28 -2.09 -5.11
N ARG A 27 -5.00 -1.17 -4.18
CA ARG A 27 -4.38 0.14 -4.47
C ARG A 27 -3.14 0.45 -3.63
N ALA A 28 -2.47 -0.57 -3.09
CA ALA A 28 -1.34 -0.35 -2.18
C ALA A 28 -0.27 -1.45 -2.29
N VAL A 29 0.93 -1.11 -1.83
CA VAL A 29 2.08 -2.02 -1.66
C VAL A 29 2.61 -1.96 -0.24
N VAL A 30 3.40 -2.97 0.13
CA VAL A 30 4.16 -3.01 1.38
C VAL A 30 5.64 -2.81 1.09
N ILE A 31 6.26 -1.90 1.84
CA ILE A 31 7.70 -1.65 1.81
C ILE A 31 8.30 -2.19 3.11
N GLY A 32 9.36 -2.98 2.99
CA GLY A 32 10.25 -3.31 4.11
C GLY A 32 11.51 -2.46 4.05
N ASP A 33 11.80 -1.70 5.11
CA ASP A 33 12.95 -0.76 5.16
C ASP A 33 13.95 -1.09 6.29
N GLY A 34 13.92 -2.30 6.84
CA GLY A 34 14.78 -2.73 7.95
C GLY A 34 14.42 -2.16 9.32
N HIS A 35 13.60 -1.10 9.36
CA HIS A 35 13.04 -0.52 10.59
C HIS A 35 11.59 -0.95 10.84
N GLY A 36 11.00 -1.68 9.90
CA GLY A 36 9.65 -2.21 9.97
C GLY A 36 9.06 -2.40 8.58
N SER A 37 7.75 -2.64 8.55
CA SER A 37 6.99 -2.60 7.31
C SER A 37 5.97 -1.47 7.35
N ARG A 38 5.75 -0.85 6.20
CA ARG A 38 4.72 0.19 6.03
C ARG A 38 3.95 -0.05 4.75
N VAL A 39 2.67 0.31 4.80
CA VAL A 39 1.78 0.28 3.64
C VAL A 39 1.88 1.64 2.96
N VAL A 40 2.10 1.63 1.66
CA VAL A 40 2.11 2.82 0.81
C VAL A 40 1.05 2.66 -0.25
N THR A 41 0.13 3.62 -0.32
CA THR A 41 -0.98 3.62 -1.27
C THR A 41 -0.56 4.21 -2.61
N ALA A 42 -1.32 3.95 -3.67
CA ALA A 42 -1.11 4.58 -4.96
C ALA A 42 -1.15 6.10 -4.86
N GLY A 43 -2.07 6.65 -4.05
CA GLY A 43 -2.17 8.07 -3.76
C GLY A 43 -0.90 8.66 -3.16
N ASP A 44 -0.30 7.98 -2.17
CA ASP A 44 0.98 8.41 -1.59
C ASP A 44 2.10 8.44 -2.67
N ILE A 45 2.10 7.48 -3.58
CA ILE A 45 3.08 7.40 -4.68
C ILE A 45 2.83 8.54 -5.67
N PHE A 46 1.58 8.81 -6.04
CA PHE A 46 1.23 9.92 -6.94
C PHE A 46 1.60 11.28 -6.36
N ASP A 47 1.36 11.49 -5.07
CA ASP A 47 1.74 12.74 -4.41
C ASP A 47 3.27 12.94 -4.48
N ALA A 48 4.05 11.89 -4.20
CA ALA A 48 5.51 11.95 -4.34
C ALA A 48 5.97 12.17 -5.79
N MET A 49 5.31 11.55 -6.78
CA MET A 49 5.61 11.79 -8.19
C MET A 49 5.32 13.24 -8.60
N ASN A 50 4.19 13.79 -8.14
CA ASN A 50 3.81 15.17 -8.42
C ASN A 50 4.76 16.16 -7.73
N GLU A 51 5.20 15.89 -6.50
CA GLU A 51 6.23 16.70 -5.82
C GLU A 51 7.56 16.71 -6.59
N ALA A 52 7.96 15.57 -7.17
CA ALA A 52 9.14 15.49 -8.02
C ALA A 52 8.98 16.34 -9.30
N LEU A 53 7.83 16.24 -9.96
CA LEU A 53 7.51 17.04 -11.16
C LEU A 53 7.49 18.54 -10.85
N ASP A 54 6.83 18.95 -9.77
CA ASP A 54 6.79 20.34 -9.29
C ASP A 54 8.21 20.88 -9.00
N ALA A 55 9.14 20.00 -8.59
CA ALA A 55 10.54 20.32 -8.35
C ALA A 55 11.45 20.25 -9.61
N GLY A 56 10.89 19.94 -10.78
CA GLY A 56 11.65 19.77 -12.03
C GLY A 56 12.55 18.52 -12.06
N LYS A 57 12.24 17.50 -11.25
CA LYS A 57 12.95 16.22 -11.18
C LYS A 57 12.19 15.15 -11.99
N ASP A 58 12.91 14.12 -12.43
CA ASP A 58 12.29 12.93 -13.01
C ASP A 58 11.69 12.06 -11.89
N PRO A 59 10.38 11.76 -11.88
CA PRO A 59 9.77 10.87 -10.89
C PRO A 59 10.41 9.47 -10.82
N LYS A 60 11.05 9.00 -11.90
CA LYS A 60 11.79 7.73 -11.92
C LYS A 60 13.03 7.73 -11.04
N SER A 61 13.57 8.90 -10.72
CA SER A 61 14.75 9.02 -9.85
C SER A 61 14.41 9.02 -8.36
N VAL A 62 13.12 8.98 -7.99
CA VAL A 62 12.67 8.95 -6.60
C VAL A 62 12.41 7.51 -6.19
N GLU A 63 12.97 7.12 -5.05
CA GLU A 63 12.78 5.79 -4.48
C GLU A 63 11.52 5.75 -3.59
N ILE A 64 10.81 4.62 -3.59
CA ILE A 64 9.61 4.46 -2.76
C ILE A 64 9.91 4.50 -1.24
N GLY A 65 11.16 4.26 -0.85
CA GLY A 65 11.67 4.48 0.51
C GLY A 65 11.56 5.92 0.99
N GLU A 66 11.53 6.91 0.09
CA GLU A 66 11.43 8.33 0.42
C GLU A 66 9.97 8.79 0.64
N VAL A 67 9.00 8.01 0.16
CA VAL A 67 7.57 8.35 0.27
C VAL A 67 7.16 8.46 1.74
N LYS A 68 6.41 9.51 2.05
CA LYS A 68 5.80 9.73 3.37
C LYS A 68 4.37 9.18 3.33
N PRO A 69 4.13 7.95 3.81
CA PRO A 69 2.79 7.40 3.77
C PRO A 69 1.84 8.20 4.66
N THR A 70 0.62 8.35 4.20
CA THR A 70 -0.49 8.88 4.99
C THR A 70 -0.84 7.92 6.14
N LEU A 71 -0.50 6.64 5.99
CA LEU A 71 -0.69 5.60 7.01
C LEU A 71 0.55 5.46 7.93
N PRO A 72 0.35 5.25 9.24
CA PRO A 72 1.47 5.11 10.19
C PRO A 72 2.28 3.83 9.95
N ARG A 73 3.55 3.83 10.39
CA ARG A 73 4.41 2.64 10.40
C ARG A 73 3.86 1.59 11.37
N VAL A 74 4.08 0.30 11.05
CA VAL A 74 3.63 -0.82 11.90
C VAL A 74 4.79 -1.77 12.17
N ALA A 75 4.86 -2.28 13.39
CA ALA A 75 5.80 -3.33 13.75
C ALA A 75 5.47 -4.64 13.02
N LEU A 76 6.49 -5.27 12.42
CA LEU A 76 6.38 -6.62 11.89
C LEU A 76 6.08 -7.58 13.04
N GLY A 77 4.97 -8.31 12.95
CA GLY A 77 4.60 -9.37 13.91
C GLY A 77 4.69 -10.76 13.31
N ALA A 78 5.57 -10.96 12.33
CA ALA A 78 5.90 -12.29 11.86
C ALA A 78 7.13 -12.79 12.64
N PRO A 79 7.05 -13.91 13.40
CA PRO A 79 8.27 -14.67 13.65
C PRO A 79 8.85 -15.06 12.29
N PRO A 80 10.20 -15.15 12.14
CA PRO A 80 10.81 -15.55 10.90
C PRO A 80 10.16 -16.86 10.43
N VAL A 81 9.72 -16.89 9.17
CA VAL A 81 9.31 -18.14 8.52
C VAL A 81 10.57 -19.00 8.45
N THR A 82 10.75 -19.84 9.45
CA THR A 82 11.69 -20.95 9.34
C THR A 82 11.19 -21.80 8.18
N ALA A 83 12.09 -22.19 7.29
CA ALA A 83 11.80 -22.87 6.03
C ALA A 83 11.27 -24.31 6.23
N THR A 84 10.21 -24.44 7.01
CA THR A 84 9.53 -25.70 7.34
C THR A 84 8.03 -25.46 7.33
N ASP A 85 7.49 -25.07 6.18
CA ASP A 85 6.10 -25.41 5.87
C ASP A 85 6.05 -25.94 4.44
N ARG A 86 6.07 -27.27 4.38
CA ARG A 86 5.77 -28.03 3.18
C ARG A 86 4.36 -27.64 2.75
N PHE A 87 4.23 -27.24 1.49
CA PHE A 87 2.95 -27.21 0.80
C PHE A 87 2.21 -28.53 1.07
N GLY A 88 1.07 -28.46 1.75
CA GLY A 88 0.16 -29.59 1.87
C GLY A 88 -0.37 -30.00 0.50
N PRO A 89 -0.88 -31.24 0.34
CA PRO A 89 -1.39 -31.73 -0.92
C PRO A 89 -2.54 -30.86 -1.46
N PRO A 90 -2.79 -30.88 -2.79
CA PRO A 90 -3.78 -30.02 -3.43
C PRO A 90 -5.15 -30.17 -2.76
N GLY A 91 -5.71 -29.05 -2.26
CA GLY A 91 -7.01 -29.01 -1.58
C GLY A 91 -6.95 -28.77 -0.07
N SER A 92 -5.75 -28.74 0.53
CA SER A 92 -5.58 -28.33 1.93
C SER A 92 -5.51 -26.80 2.05
N ARG A 93 -6.48 -26.19 2.75
CA ARG A 93 -6.35 -24.79 3.20
C ARG A 93 -5.11 -24.69 4.08
N PRO A 94 -4.26 -23.64 3.94
CA PRO A 94 -3.16 -23.44 4.87
C PRO A 94 -3.73 -23.22 6.28
N SER A 95 -3.58 -24.22 7.14
CA SER A 95 -3.88 -24.13 8.55
C SER A 95 -2.72 -23.42 9.22
N LEU A 96 -2.80 -22.10 9.32
CA LEU A 96 -1.92 -21.32 10.18
C LEU A 96 -2.33 -21.59 11.65
N THR A 97 -1.83 -22.69 12.21
CA THR A 97 -1.93 -23.00 13.66
C THR A 97 -0.96 -22.11 14.42
N PHE A 98 -1.37 -20.88 14.71
CA PHE A 98 -0.75 -20.09 15.77
C PHE A 98 -1.47 -20.36 17.10
N PRO A 99 -0.74 -20.51 18.23
CA PRO A 99 -1.36 -20.53 19.55
C PRO A 99 -2.13 -19.22 19.79
N GLU A 100 -3.37 -19.29 20.27
CA GLU A 100 -4.23 -18.12 20.53
C GLU A 100 -3.56 -17.10 21.47
N GLU A 101 -2.73 -17.56 22.40
CA GLU A 101 -2.17 -16.74 23.48
C GLU A 101 -1.19 -15.65 22.98
N ASP A 102 -0.46 -15.90 21.90
CA ASP A 102 0.45 -14.91 21.28
C ASP A 102 -0.30 -13.89 20.41
N ARG A 103 -1.47 -14.24 19.88
CA ARG A 103 -2.36 -13.30 19.17
C ARG A 103 -2.94 -12.23 20.10
N PHE A 104 -3.21 -12.58 21.36
CA PHE A 104 -3.88 -11.69 22.31
C PHE A 104 -2.94 -10.66 22.97
N ARG A 105 -1.66 -10.98 23.21
CA ARG A 105 -0.72 -10.04 23.85
C ARG A 105 -0.39 -8.82 22.98
N SER A 106 -0.24 -8.98 21.67
CA SER A 106 0.02 -7.87 20.73
C SER A 106 -1.19 -6.94 20.53
N LEU A 107 -2.40 -7.48 20.68
CA LEU A 107 -3.66 -6.73 20.67
C LEU A 107 -3.90 -5.91 21.95
N LEU A 108 -3.26 -6.28 23.08
CA LEU A 108 -3.46 -5.61 24.37
C LEU A 108 -2.51 -4.43 24.63
N VAL A 109 -1.31 -4.44 24.02
CA VAL A 109 -0.41 -3.26 24.02
C VAL A 109 -1.00 -2.13 23.15
N ALA A 110 -2.08 -2.41 22.43
CA ALA A 110 -2.72 -1.52 21.48
C ALA A 110 -3.75 -0.53 22.08
N ARG A 111 -3.66 -0.23 23.38
CA ARG A 111 -4.50 0.77 24.07
C ARG A 111 -3.89 2.17 24.15
N ASP A 112 -2.93 2.50 23.28
CA ASP A 112 -2.43 3.86 23.20
C ASP A 112 -3.43 4.77 22.46
N GLY A 113 -4.25 5.49 23.23
CA GLY A 113 -4.60 6.88 22.93
C GLY A 113 -5.63 7.20 21.85
N GLY A 114 -6.49 6.28 21.43
CA GLY A 114 -7.75 6.64 20.73
C GLY A 114 -7.63 7.13 19.28
N LYS A 115 -6.62 6.69 18.51
CA LYS A 115 -6.55 6.94 17.06
C LYS A 115 -6.31 5.61 16.32
N GLU A 116 -7.37 4.97 15.81
CA GLU A 116 -7.25 3.83 14.88
C GLU A 116 -6.95 4.31 13.44
N PRO A 117 -6.40 3.48 12.52
CA PRO A 117 -6.58 2.03 12.41
C PRO A 117 -5.30 1.20 12.58
N ARG A 118 -5.38 0.09 13.34
CA ARG A 118 -4.27 -0.85 13.56
C ARG A 118 -4.43 -2.06 12.65
N TYR A 119 -3.50 -2.21 11.71
CA TYR A 119 -3.35 -3.40 10.89
C TYR A 119 -2.04 -4.10 11.25
N LEU A 120 -1.95 -5.40 11.00
CA LEU A 120 -0.73 -6.20 11.11
C LEU A 120 -0.26 -6.59 9.70
N VAL A 121 1.05 -6.53 9.45
CA VAL A 121 1.65 -7.05 8.21
C VAL A 121 2.23 -8.44 8.47
N GLU A 122 1.63 -9.46 7.88
CA GLU A 122 2.13 -10.84 7.80
C GLU A 122 2.82 -11.02 6.43
N GLU A 123 4.11 -11.32 6.38
CA GLU A 123 4.80 -11.51 5.09
C GLU A 123 4.50 -12.89 4.47
N ILE A 124 4.09 -12.92 3.20
CA ILE A 124 3.87 -14.16 2.44
C ILE A 124 4.84 -14.18 1.26
N GLY A 125 6.07 -14.60 1.54
CA GLY A 125 7.11 -14.77 0.53
C GLY A 125 7.66 -13.47 -0.08
N PRO A 126 8.44 -13.58 -1.18
CA PRO A 126 9.16 -12.43 -1.75
C PRO A 126 8.27 -11.42 -2.49
N GLU A 127 7.14 -11.85 -3.08
CA GLU A 127 6.26 -11.00 -3.91
C GLU A 127 4.92 -10.64 -3.21
N GLY A 128 4.74 -10.99 -1.94
CA GLY A 128 3.46 -10.87 -1.26
C GLY A 128 3.57 -10.48 0.21
N ALA A 129 2.65 -9.62 0.65
CA ALA A 129 2.44 -9.32 2.05
C ALA A 129 0.93 -9.35 2.33
N VAL A 130 0.53 -9.97 3.45
CA VAL A 130 -0.85 -10.00 3.91
C VAL A 130 -1.04 -8.98 5.01
N ILE A 131 -2.00 -8.10 4.78
CA ILE A 131 -2.49 -7.18 5.79
C ILE A 131 -3.67 -7.82 6.50
N VAL A 132 -3.57 -7.90 7.83
CA VAL A 132 -4.62 -8.39 8.72
C VAL A 132 -5.15 -7.21 9.51
N THR A 133 -6.44 -6.91 9.37
CA THR A 133 -7.08 -5.79 10.09
C THR A 133 -8.45 -6.15 10.66
N SER A 134 -8.81 -5.51 11.77
CA SER A 134 -10.16 -5.51 12.35
C SER A 134 -11.07 -4.44 11.74
N SER A 135 -10.53 -3.46 11.01
CA SER A 135 -11.30 -2.35 10.45
C SER A 135 -11.78 -2.65 9.02
N GLU A 136 -13.09 -2.83 8.87
CA GLU A 136 -13.72 -3.02 7.55
C GLU A 136 -13.54 -1.79 6.64
N ALA A 137 -13.55 -0.58 7.21
CA ALA A 137 -13.30 0.64 6.45
C ALA A 137 -11.86 0.67 5.88
N PHE A 138 -10.87 0.27 6.69
CA PHE A 138 -9.49 0.18 6.25
C PHE A 138 -9.30 -0.92 5.19
N ALA A 139 -9.90 -2.09 5.42
CA ALA A 139 -9.85 -3.18 4.48
C ALA A 139 -10.52 -2.82 3.14
N GLY A 140 -11.69 -2.19 3.20
CA GLY A 140 -12.41 -1.68 2.05
C GLY A 140 -11.68 -0.54 1.34
N HIS A 141 -10.82 0.22 2.01
CA HIS A 141 -9.95 1.21 1.36
C HIS A 141 -8.84 0.55 0.53
N LEU A 142 -8.15 -0.45 1.09
CA LEU A 142 -7.06 -1.16 0.41
C LEU A 142 -7.55 -2.05 -0.74
N ALA A 143 -8.71 -2.69 -0.57
CA ALA A 143 -9.35 -3.57 -1.55
C ALA A 143 -10.21 -2.80 -2.57
N LYS A 144 -9.64 -1.75 -3.17
CA LYS A 144 -10.26 -0.99 -4.26
C LYS A 144 -9.45 -1.11 -5.53
N SER A 145 -10.15 -1.10 -6.67
CA SER A 145 -9.51 -0.95 -7.97
C SER A 145 -8.86 0.42 -8.09
N LEU A 146 -7.66 0.45 -8.67
CA LEU A 146 -6.96 1.69 -8.95
C LEU A 146 -7.60 2.41 -10.15
N THR A 147 -8.10 3.62 -9.91
CA THR A 147 -8.47 4.56 -10.98
C THR A 147 -7.46 5.69 -10.96
N ILE A 148 -6.82 5.95 -12.11
CA ILE A 148 -5.81 6.99 -12.24
C ILE A 148 -6.41 8.11 -13.06
N CYS A 149 -6.38 9.30 -12.50
CA CYS A 149 -6.75 10.54 -13.16
C CYS A 149 -5.49 11.34 -13.50
N LYS A 150 -5.48 11.98 -14.68
CA LYS A 150 -4.36 12.76 -15.20
C LYS A 150 -4.80 14.16 -15.58
N CYS A 151 -3.93 15.14 -15.31
CA CYS A 151 -4.11 16.51 -15.74
C CYS A 151 -3.76 16.71 -17.21
N ALA A 152 -4.53 17.54 -17.91
CA ALA A 152 -4.17 18.03 -19.23
C ALA A 152 -3.04 19.07 -19.17
N GLY A 153 -2.08 18.97 -20.10
CA GLY A 153 -0.93 19.89 -20.22
C GLY A 153 0.37 19.36 -19.58
N GLU A 154 1.42 20.17 -19.59
CA GLU A 154 2.72 19.84 -18.99
C GLU A 154 2.99 20.71 -17.73
N PRO A 155 3.53 20.14 -16.64
CA PRO A 155 3.74 18.70 -16.41
C PRO A 155 2.42 17.95 -16.18
N VAL A 156 2.40 16.65 -16.54
CA VAL A 156 1.23 15.79 -16.37
C VAL A 156 1.21 15.21 -14.96
N HIS A 157 0.44 15.82 -14.06
CA HIS A 157 0.18 15.26 -12.73
C HIS A 157 -0.82 14.11 -12.78
N SER A 158 -0.60 13.12 -11.91
CA SER A 158 -1.47 11.95 -11.73
C SER A 158 -2.00 11.88 -10.30
N PHE A 159 -3.21 11.33 -10.11
CA PHE A 159 -3.84 11.21 -8.79
C PHE A 159 -4.99 10.20 -8.84
N GLU A 160 -5.44 9.77 -7.67
CA GLU A 160 -6.68 9.04 -7.49
C GLU A 160 -7.87 10.02 -7.42
N PRO A 161 -9.09 9.60 -7.82
CA PRO A 161 -10.27 10.48 -7.81
C PRO A 161 -10.56 11.14 -6.44
N ASP A 162 -10.24 10.44 -5.34
CA ASP A 162 -10.45 10.90 -3.97
C ASP A 162 -9.42 11.94 -3.50
N GLN A 163 -8.30 12.09 -4.21
CA GLN A 163 -7.28 13.10 -3.92
C GLN A 163 -7.62 14.48 -4.53
N VAL A 164 -8.61 14.56 -5.43
CA VAL A 164 -9.00 15.81 -6.08
C VAL A 164 -9.89 16.65 -5.17
N ARG A 165 -9.54 17.93 -4.97
CA ARG A 165 -10.36 18.83 -4.15
C ARG A 165 -11.71 19.15 -4.81
N VAL A 166 -11.71 19.32 -6.14
CA VAL A 166 -12.90 19.62 -6.95
C VAL A 166 -13.01 18.60 -8.08
N PRO A 167 -14.06 17.76 -8.12
CA PRO A 167 -14.21 16.74 -9.16
C PRO A 167 -14.05 17.31 -10.58
N GLY A 168 -13.21 16.65 -11.38
CA GLY A 168 -12.97 17.02 -12.78
C GLY A 168 -12.00 18.19 -13.00
N VAL A 169 -11.49 18.81 -11.93
CA VAL A 169 -10.55 19.95 -12.02
C VAL A 169 -9.22 19.58 -11.36
N CYS A 170 -8.13 19.84 -12.06
CA CYS A 170 -6.79 19.61 -11.53
C CYS A 170 -6.51 20.42 -10.28
N ASN A 171 -5.97 19.75 -9.26
CA ASN A 171 -5.35 20.41 -8.11
C ASN A 171 -4.13 21.21 -8.59
N LYS A 172 -3.31 20.67 -9.50
CA LYS A 172 -2.18 21.36 -10.13
C LYS A 172 -1.90 20.79 -11.52
N PRO A 173 -1.51 21.60 -12.52
CA PRO A 173 -1.74 23.04 -12.58
C PRO A 173 -3.24 23.34 -12.50
N HIS A 174 -3.61 24.29 -11.64
CA HIS A 174 -5.01 24.55 -11.27
C HIS A 174 -5.87 24.91 -12.50
N GLY A 175 -7.11 24.42 -12.53
CA GLY A 175 -8.06 24.75 -13.59
C GLY A 175 -7.87 23.99 -14.90
N LYS A 176 -6.95 23.03 -14.96
CA LYS A 176 -6.86 22.09 -16.09
C LYS A 176 -7.90 20.98 -15.99
N GLN A 177 -8.30 20.47 -17.15
CA GLN A 177 -9.21 19.34 -17.27
C GLN A 177 -8.54 18.05 -16.78
N VAL A 178 -9.34 17.19 -16.17
CA VAL A 178 -8.93 15.87 -15.69
C VAL A 178 -9.51 14.77 -16.57
N THR A 179 -8.69 13.79 -16.92
CA THR A 179 -9.12 12.56 -17.58
C THR A 179 -8.79 11.36 -16.70
N CYS A 180 -9.78 10.50 -16.44
CA CYS A 180 -9.61 9.34 -15.57
C CYS A 180 -9.75 8.03 -16.37
N SER A 181 -8.90 7.06 -16.02
CA SER A 181 -8.95 5.71 -16.57
C SER A 181 -8.68 4.70 -15.45
N GLN A 182 -9.40 3.59 -15.48
CA GLN A 182 -9.08 2.45 -14.63
C GLN A 182 -7.72 1.88 -15.05
N ALA A 183 -6.80 1.72 -14.10
CA ALA A 183 -5.53 1.08 -14.39
C ALA A 183 -5.74 -0.42 -14.57
N SER A 184 -5.23 -0.96 -15.68
CA SER A 184 -5.07 -2.40 -15.86
C SER A 184 -3.83 -2.83 -15.11
N ILE A 185 -4.01 -3.52 -13.99
CA ILE A 185 -2.90 -3.98 -13.13
C ILE A 185 -2.88 -5.51 -13.17
N VAL A 186 -1.67 -6.08 -13.26
CA VAL A 186 -1.36 -7.52 -13.43
C VAL A 186 -1.44 -8.28 -12.11
#